data_AF-A0A537NJU6-F1
#
_entry.id   AF-A0A537NJU6-F1
#
_cell.length_a   1.000
_cell.length_b   1.000
_cell.length_c   1.000
_cell.angle_alpha   90.00
_cell.angle_beta   90.00
_cell.angle_gamma   90.00
#
_symmetry.space_group_name_H-M   'P 1'
#
loop_
_entity.id
_entity.type
_entity.pdbx_description
1 polymer ?
#
loop_
_entity_poly.entity_id
_entity_poly.type
_entity_poly.pdbx_seq_one_letter_code
_entity_poly.pdbx_strand_id
1 'polypeptide(L)' 'MNKDVDPQALSAAVAGFLACHVLTCRFLVQEGIVDRERFIAYLETAIDEMSPGIEDKRALFSLNRLVDGLRTAPAGKNLQ' A
#
# COMPACT_ATOMS: atom_id res chain seq x y z
N MET A 1 -17.31 -3.43 29.64
CA MET A 1 -17.37 -4.69 28.89
C MET A 1 -16.25 -4.62 27.86
N ASN A 2 -15.12 -5.27 28.13
CA ASN A 2 -14.05 -5.38 27.14
C ASN A 2 -14.63 -6.25 26.03
N LYS A 3 -15.01 -5.66 24.89
CA LYS A 3 -15.39 -6.46 23.73
C LYS A 3 -14.08 -7.05 23.24
N ASP A 4 -13.81 -8.29 23.59
CA ASP A 4 -12.68 -9.01 23.02
C ASP A 4 -12.85 -8.97 21.50
N VAL A 5 -12.01 -8.17 20.86
CA VAL A 5 -11.99 -8.01 19.42
C VAL A 5 -11.52 -9.36 18.88
N ASP A 6 -12.37 -10.04 18.11
CA ASP A 6 -12.00 -11.28 17.43
C ASP A 6 -10.74 -11.01 16.58
N PRO A 7 -9.58 -11.60 16.92
CA PRO A 7 -8.34 -11.35 16.21
C PRO A 7 -8.41 -11.76 14.74
N GLN A 8 -9.23 -12.76 14.40
CA GLN A 8 -9.41 -13.20 13.02
C GLN A 8 -10.23 -12.18 12.23
N ALA A 9 -11.35 -11.71 12.78
CA ALA A 9 -12.15 -10.66 12.16
C ALA A 9 -11.35 -9.35 11.99
N LEU A 10 -10.56 -8.95 12.99
CA LEU A 10 -9.70 -7.78 12.90
C LEU A 10 -8.62 -7.95 11.83
N SER A 11 -7.95 -9.11 11.80
CA SER A 11 -6.94 -9.42 10.78
C SER A 11 -7.53 -9.36 9.37
N ALA A 12 -8.73 -9.95 9.16
CA ALA A 12 -9.43 -9.90 7.88
C ALA A 12 -9.81 -8.47 7.47
N ALA A 13 -10.28 -7.65 8.42
CA ALA A 13 -10.61 -6.25 8.16
C ALA A 13 -9.38 -5.42 7.78
N VAL A 14 -8.26 -5.61 8.48
CA VAL A 14 -6.98 -4.96 8.16
C VAL A 14 -6.48 -5.41 6.78
N ALA A 15 -6.53 -6.70 6.47
CA ALA A 15 -6.15 -7.22 5.15
C ALA A 15 -7.02 -6.63 4.03
N GLY A 16 -8.33 -6.55 4.22
CA GLY A 16 -9.26 -5.94 3.25
C GLY A 16 -9.02 -4.45 3.06
N PHE A 17 -8.78 -3.71 4.15
CA PHE A 17 -8.42 -2.30 4.10
C PHE A 17 -7.13 -2.07 3.29
N LEU A 18 -6.07 -2.84 3.59
CA LEU A 18 -4.80 -2.75 2.87
C LEU A 18 -4.95 -3.12 1.39
N ALA A 19 -5.67 -4.19 1.08
CA ALA A 19 -5.92 -4.62 -0.29
C ALA A 19 -6.64 -3.53 -1.10
N CYS A 20 -7.67 -2.90 -0.51
CA CYS A 20 -8.39 -1.79 -1.13
C CYS A 20 -7.44 -0.64 -1.48
N HIS A 21 -6.61 -0.20 -0.52
CA HIS A 21 -5.65 0.88 -0.75
C HIS A 21 -4.63 0.55 -1.84
N VAL A 22 -4.11 -0.68 -1.86
CA VAL A 22 -3.18 -1.14 -2.90
C VAL A 22 -3.83 -1.07 -4.28
N LEU A 23 -5.07 -1.57 -4.41
CA LEU A 23 -5.80 -1.56 -5.68
C LEU A 23 -6.11 -0.13 -6.14
N THR A 24 -6.56 0.75 -5.24
CA THR A 24 -6.80 2.16 -5.55
C THR A 24 -5.53 2.85 -6.02
N CYS A 25 -4.41 2.68 -5.32
CA CYS A 25 -3.13 3.27 -5.71
C CYS A 25 -2.68 2.80 -7.10
N ARG A 26 -2.80 1.50 -7.39
CA ARG A 26 -2.48 0.95 -8.72
C ARG A 26 -3.39 1.53 -9.80
N PHE A 27 -4.68 1.63 -9.55
CA PHE A 27 -5.63 2.23 -10.49
C PHE A 27 -5.26 3.70 -10.80
N LEU A 28 -5.04 4.52 -9.78
CA LEU A 28 -4.70 5.94 -9.96
C LEU A 28 -3.42 6.14 -10.80
N VAL A 29 -2.42 5.27 -10.60
CA VAL A 29 -1.19 5.28 -11.39
C VAL A 29 -1.42 4.79 -12.82
N GLN A 30 -2.24 3.75 -13.00
CA GLN A 30 -2.55 3.20 -14.33
C GLN A 30 -3.33 4.18 -15.20
N GLU A 31 -4.27 4.92 -14.60
CA GLU A 31 -5.06 5.95 -15.27
C GLU A 31 -4.29 7.28 -15.47
N GLY A 32 -3.05 7.37 -15.00
CA GLY A 32 -2.23 8.57 -15.11
C GLY A 32 -2.73 9.75 -14.25
N ILE A 33 -3.65 9.50 -13.31
CA ILE A 33 -4.13 10.50 -12.35
C ILE A 33 -2.99 10.89 -11.39
N VAL A 34 -2.16 9.91 -11.06
CA VAL A 34 -0.96 10.09 -10.22
C VAL A 34 0.27 9.68 -11.03
N ASP A 35 1.28 10.55 -11.05
CA ASP A 35 2.56 10.23 -11.65
C ASP A 35 3.25 9.09 -10.88
N ARG A 36 3.58 8.02 -11.59
CA ARG A 36 4.12 6.78 -11.01
C ARG A 36 5.42 7.03 -10.25
N GLU A 37 6.37 7.71 -10.88
CA GLU A 37 7.73 7.85 -10.34
C GLU A 37 7.72 8.77 -9.11
N ARG A 38 6.98 9.89 -9.16
CA ARG A 38 6.77 10.77 -8.01
C ARG A 38 6.07 10.05 -6.86
N PHE A 39 5.10 9.21 -7.16
CA PHE A 39 4.37 8.49 -6.12
C PHE A 39 5.21 7.39 -5.47
N ILE A 40 6.01 6.66 -6.25
CA ILE A 40 6.98 5.71 -5.71
C ILE A 40 7.98 6.43 -4.79
N ALA A 41 8.57 7.54 -5.24
CA ALA A 41 9.53 8.30 -4.43
C ALA A 41 8.91 8.83 -3.13
N TYR A 42 7.64 9.27 -3.17
CA TYR A 42 6.89 9.67 -1.98
C TYR A 42 6.72 8.50 -1.00
N LEU A 43 6.32 7.32 -1.49
CA LEU A 43 6.14 6.13 -0.66
C LEU A 43 7.45 5.64 -0.04
N GLU A 44 8.55 5.67 -0.80
CA GLU A 44 9.89 5.33 -0.31
C GLU A 44 10.34 6.29 0.81
N THR A 45 10.13 7.59 0.62
CA THR A 45 10.42 8.60 1.66
C THR A 45 9.62 8.35 2.93
N ALA A 46 8.31 8.06 2.79
CA ALA A 46 7.46 7.74 3.93
C ALA A 46 7.91 6.46 4.66
N ILE A 47 8.35 5.43 3.93
CA ILE A 47 8.92 4.22 4.53
C ILE A 47 10.19 4.54 5.31
N ASP A 48 11.08 5.37 4.76
CA ASP A 48 12.33 5.76 5.42
C ASP A 48 12.08 6.58 6.68
N GLU A 49 11.11 7.50 6.65
CA GLU A 49 10.71 8.30 7.82
C GLU A 49 10.04 7.46 8.92
N MET A 50 9.26 6.44 8.56
CA MET A 50 8.56 5.57 9.50
C MET A 50 9.46 4.48 10.08
N SER A 51 10.48 4.03 9.34
CA SER A 51 11.33 2.89 9.69
C SER A 51 11.98 2.98 11.08
N PRO A 52 12.53 4.14 11.53
CA PRO A 52 13.14 4.26 12.85
C PRO A 52 12.17 4.03 14.02
N GLY A 53 10.87 4.27 13.81
CA GLY A 53 9.83 4.08 14.83
C GLY A 53 9.22 2.67 14.86
N ILE A 54 9.67 1.78 13.98
CA ILE A 54 9.10 0.43 13.81
C ILE A 54 10.10 -0.61 14.30
N GLU A 55 9.79 -1.23 15.45
CA GLU A 55 10.60 -2.32 16.03
C GLU A 55 10.55 -3.59 15.16
N ASP A 56 9.36 -3.95 14.66
CA ASP A 56 9.16 -5.10 13.78
C ASP A 56 9.06 -4.66 12.31
N LYS A 57 10.15 -4.82 11.56
CA LYS A 57 10.21 -4.46 10.13
C LYS A 57 9.18 -5.19 9.26
N ARG A 58 8.58 -6.30 9.73
CA ARG A 58 7.49 -6.97 9.01
C ARG A 58 6.25 -6.10 8.88
N ALA A 59 6.07 -5.10 9.75
CA ALA A 59 5.01 -4.11 9.62
C ALA A 59 5.10 -3.30 8.31
N LEU A 60 6.30 -3.18 7.73
CA LEU A 60 6.53 -2.51 6.45
C LEU A 60 6.29 -3.42 5.23
N PHE A 61 5.96 -4.70 5.42
CA PHE A 61 5.83 -5.66 4.32
C PHE A 61 4.80 -5.20 3.28
N SER A 62 3.61 -4.79 3.71
CA SER A 62 2.54 -4.39 2.79
C SER A 62 2.89 -3.12 2.00
N LEU A 63 3.61 -2.18 2.61
CA LEU A 63 4.12 -0.97 1.95
C LEU A 63 5.18 -1.31 0.90
N ASN A 64 6.13 -2.18 1.23
CA ASN A 64 7.12 -2.66 0.26
C ASN A 64 6.46 -3.42 -0.91
N ARG A 65 5.46 -4.26 -0.63
CA ARG A 65 4.68 -4.95 -1.68
C ARG A 65 3.91 -3.99 -2.57
N LEU A 66 3.38 -2.89 -2.02
CA LEU A 66 2.74 -1.85 -2.82
C LEU A 66 3.75 -1.20 -3.77
N VAL A 67 4.91 -0.77 -3.26
CA VAL A 67 5.97 -0.17 -4.09
C VAL A 67 6.41 -1.12 -5.21
N ASP A 68 6.65 -2.40 -4.90
CA ASP A 68 6.97 -3.43 -5.90
C ASP A 68 5.84 -3.58 -6.94
N GLY A 69 4.58 -3.57 -6.49
CA GLY A 69 3.40 -3.68 -7.34
C GLY A 69 3.17 -2.48 -8.25
N LEU A 70 3.66 -1.29 -7.87
CA LEU A 70 3.61 -0.06 -8.66
C LEU A 70 4.74 -0.03 -9.70
N ARG A 71 5.96 -0.45 -9.33
CA ARG A 71 7.09 -0.57 -10.27
C ARG A 71 6.81 -1.55 -11.41
N THR A 72 6.07 -2.62 -11.11
CA THR A 72 5.68 -3.64 -12.09
C THR A 72 4.35 -3.36 -12.77
N ALA A 73 3.63 -2.30 -12.38
CA ALA A 73 2.37 -1.95 -13.02
C ALA A 73 2.62 -1.50 -14.47
N PRO A 74 1.83 -2.01 -15.44
CA PRO A 74 1.95 -1.59 -16.83
C PRO A 74 1.71 -0.08 -16.92
N ALA A 75 2.68 0.64 -17.51
CA ALA A 75 2.52 2.04 -17.86
C ALA A 75 1.56 2.14 -19.04
N GLY A 76 0.37 2.68 -18.79
CA GLY A 76 -0.63 2.92 -19.81
C GLY A 76 -1.38 1.66 -20.23
N LYS A 77 -2.67 1.61 -19.90
CA LYS A 77 -3.65 1.01 -20.81
C LYS A 77 -4.65 2.08 -21.17
N ASN A 78 -4.60 2.41 -22.45
CA ASN A 78 -5.60 3.08 -23.26
C ASN A 78 -7.00 3.03 -22.64
N LEU A 79 -7.52 4.21 -22.28
CA LEU A 79 -8.95 4.50 -22.43
C LEU A 79 -9.25 4.48 -23.94
N GLN A 80 -9.38 3.27 -24.50
CA GLN A 80 -10.08 3.01 -25.75
C GLN A 80 -11.23 2.05 -25.47
#